data_AF-A0A3N7CA05-F1
#
_entry.id   AF-A0A3N7CA05-F1
#
_cell.length_a   1.000
_cell.length_b   1.000
_cell.length_c   1.000
_cell.angle_alpha   90.00
_cell.angle_beta   90.00
_cell.angle_gamma   90.00
#
_symmetry.space_group_name_H-M   'P 1'
#
loop_
_entity.id
_entity.type
_entity.pdbx_description
1 polymer ?
#
loop_
_entity_poly.entity_id
_entity_poly.type
_entity_poly.pdbx_seq_one_letter_code
_entity_poly.pdbx_strand_id
1 'polypeptide(L)'
;MKKSFLIFLLLFFGLCFSQTEKNLYGKWIGTDAGSNGSFTFFSDGFVKVELDGLNIDGRNHVIPDGPNKGKVAHVKYTTDFSKKVVKFNLIASYNDFNNKLEESKFLSGLIKFVNENEFLLFLDFENKNPTDIDPASPNVLTLYKDKNL
;
A
#
# COMPACT_ATOMS: atom_id res chain seq x y z
N MET A 1 26.10 -36.07 14.90
CA MET A 1 24.63 -35.97 14.94
C MET A 1 24.08 -34.61 15.41
N LYS A 2 24.80 -33.79 16.20
CA LYS A 2 24.27 -32.52 16.73
C LYS A 2 24.20 -31.34 15.74
N LYS A 3 25.07 -31.31 14.71
CA LYS A 3 25.12 -30.19 13.73
C LYS A 3 24.02 -30.23 12.67
N SER A 4 23.55 -31.43 12.29
CA SER A 4 22.49 -31.60 11.28
C SER A 4 21.12 -31.16 11.80
N PHE A 5 20.86 -31.34 13.11
CA PHE A 5 19.62 -30.87 13.74
C PHE A 5 19.53 -29.33 13.79
N LEU A 6 20.66 -28.64 13.96
CA LEU A 6 20.72 -27.18 13.99
C LEU A 6 20.37 -26.56 12.62
N ILE A 7 20.83 -27.20 11.53
CA ILE A 7 20.52 -26.77 10.15
C ILE A 7 19.02 -26.94 9.88
N PHE A 8 18.42 -28.05 10.32
CA PHE A 8 16.98 -28.28 10.20
C PHE A 8 16.15 -27.24 10.98
N LEU A 9 16.62 -26.85 12.18
CA LEU A 9 15.98 -25.83 13.00
C LEU A 9 16.06 -24.43 12.38
N LEU A 10 17.20 -24.07 11.76
CA LEU A 10 17.40 -22.77 11.08
C LEU A 10 16.51 -22.60 9.84
N LEU A 11 16.18 -23.68 9.13
CA LEU A 11 15.28 -23.63 7.97
C LEU A 11 13.82 -23.31 8.37
N PHE A 12 13.39 -23.65 9.58
CA PHE A 12 12.03 -23.36 10.06
C PHE A 12 11.80 -21.89 10.42
N PHE A 13 12.82 -21.19 10.94
CA PHE A 13 12.66 -19.78 11.35
C PHE A 13 12.72 -18.78 10.19
N GLY A 14 13.24 -19.19 9.02
CA GLY A 14 13.34 -18.31 7.84
C GLY A 14 12.01 -18.05 7.12
N LEU A 15 10.95 -18.81 7.39
CA LEU A 15 9.71 -18.76 6.61
C LEU A 15 8.61 -17.84 7.19
N CYS A 16 8.75 -17.37 8.43
CA CYS A 16 7.70 -16.61 9.10
C CYS A 16 7.52 -15.18 8.55
N PHE A 17 8.56 -14.56 7.96
CA PHE A 17 8.49 -13.17 7.51
C PHE A 17 7.78 -12.97 6.16
N SER A 18 7.71 -14.01 5.33
CA SER A 18 7.07 -13.92 4.00
C SER A 18 5.52 -13.87 4.07
N GLN A 19 4.92 -14.33 5.17
CA GLN A 19 3.45 -14.43 5.27
C GLN A 19 2.80 -13.05 5.46
N THR A 20 3.43 -12.16 6.22
CA THR A 20 2.87 -10.83 6.53
C THR A 20 2.73 -9.96 5.29
N GLU A 21 3.67 -10.05 4.34
CA GLU A 21 3.58 -9.32 3.08
C GLU A 21 2.41 -9.81 2.22
N LYS A 22 2.26 -11.14 2.09
CA LYS A 22 1.14 -11.74 1.36
C LYS A 22 -0.21 -11.38 1.94
N ASN A 23 -0.27 -11.10 3.26
CA ASN A 23 -1.50 -10.67 3.89
C ASN A 23 -1.99 -9.33 3.34
N LEU A 24 -1.09 -8.43 2.92
CA LEU A 24 -1.46 -7.12 2.36
C LEU A 24 -2.18 -7.22 1.01
N TYR A 25 -1.87 -8.22 0.18
CA TYR A 25 -2.42 -8.29 -1.17
C TYR A 25 -3.95 -8.51 -1.17
N GLY A 26 -4.60 -7.94 -2.18
CA GLY A 26 -6.05 -7.98 -2.36
C GLY A 26 -6.72 -6.63 -2.15
N LYS A 27 -8.06 -6.63 -2.21
CA LYS A 27 -8.89 -5.43 -2.05
C LYS A 27 -9.25 -5.23 -0.58
N TRP A 28 -9.12 -3.99 -0.12
CA TRP A 28 -9.38 -3.53 1.23
C TRP A 28 -10.36 -2.37 1.18
N ILE A 29 -11.48 -2.49 1.88
CA ILE A 29 -12.60 -1.55 1.81
C ILE A 29 -12.74 -0.87 3.16
N GLY A 30 -12.90 0.45 3.15
CA GLY A 30 -13.18 1.25 4.33
C GLY A 30 -14.37 2.15 4.11
N THR A 31 -14.98 2.57 5.21
CA THR A 31 -16.03 3.59 5.20
C THR A 31 -15.58 4.72 6.11
N ASP A 32 -15.57 5.94 5.59
CA ASP A 32 -15.30 7.15 6.36
C ASP A 32 -16.40 8.18 6.10
N ALA A 33 -16.99 8.73 7.16
CA ALA A 33 -18.08 9.71 7.12
C ALA A 33 -19.26 9.39 6.15
N GLY A 34 -19.50 8.11 5.84
CA GLY A 34 -20.55 7.66 4.91
C GLY A 34 -20.08 7.44 3.47
N SER A 35 -18.84 7.80 3.16
CA SER A 35 -18.17 7.52 1.89
C SER A 35 -17.43 6.19 1.95
N ASN A 36 -17.59 5.36 0.92
CA ASN A 36 -16.88 4.10 0.79
C ASN A 36 -15.64 4.27 -0.09
N GLY A 37 -14.50 3.85 0.44
CA GLY A 37 -13.23 3.81 -0.28
C GLY A 37 -12.66 2.40 -0.34
N SER A 38 -11.76 2.14 -1.29
CA SER A 38 -10.99 0.92 -1.30
C SER A 38 -9.59 1.07 -1.86
N PHE A 39 -8.69 0.25 -1.34
CA PHE A 39 -7.33 0.08 -1.82
C PHE A 39 -7.13 -1.37 -2.24
N THR A 40 -6.69 -1.61 -3.47
CA THR A 40 -6.29 -2.94 -3.93
C THR A 40 -4.80 -2.99 -4.12
N PHE A 41 -4.10 -3.80 -3.34
CA PHE A 41 -2.65 -4.01 -3.44
C PHE A 41 -2.37 -5.24 -4.29
N PHE A 42 -1.68 -5.05 -5.41
CA PHE A 42 -1.29 -6.14 -6.31
C PHE A 42 0.13 -6.61 -5.98
N SER A 43 0.37 -7.91 -6.10
CA SER A 43 1.66 -8.53 -5.78
C SER A 43 2.84 -8.07 -6.65
N ASP A 44 2.58 -7.41 -7.77
CA ASP A 44 3.61 -6.82 -8.65
C ASP A 44 3.88 -5.33 -8.34
N GLY A 45 3.37 -4.85 -7.20
CA GLY A 45 3.67 -3.52 -6.66
C GLY A 45 2.78 -2.40 -7.18
N PHE A 46 1.75 -2.69 -7.99
CA PHE A 46 0.74 -1.71 -8.38
C PHE A 46 -0.35 -1.57 -7.31
N VAL A 47 -1.01 -0.42 -7.28
CA VAL A 47 -2.17 -0.18 -6.41
C VAL A 47 -3.36 0.32 -7.23
N LYS A 48 -4.57 -0.10 -6.86
CA LYS A 48 -5.81 0.56 -7.32
C LYS A 48 -6.47 1.27 -6.14
N VAL A 49 -6.91 2.51 -6.35
CA VAL A 49 -7.61 3.31 -5.33
C VAL A 49 -8.97 3.72 -5.88
N GLU A 50 -10.03 3.46 -5.11
CA GLU A 50 -11.40 3.86 -5.42
C GLU A 50 -11.93 4.69 -4.23
N LEU A 51 -12.32 5.94 -4.42
CA LEU A 51 -12.86 6.81 -3.36
C LEU A 51 -13.74 7.90 -3.96
N ASP A 52 -15.02 7.99 -3.61
CA ASP A 52 -15.92 9.09 -4.00
C ASP A 52 -15.84 9.49 -5.49
N GLY A 53 -15.92 8.50 -6.37
CA GLY A 53 -15.85 8.69 -7.83
C GLY A 53 -14.43 8.84 -8.40
N LEU A 54 -13.41 9.00 -7.56
CA LEU A 54 -12.01 8.80 -7.93
C LEU A 54 -11.77 7.31 -8.16
N ASN A 55 -11.28 6.96 -9.34
CA ASN A 55 -10.85 5.60 -9.67
C ASN A 55 -9.47 5.67 -10.34
N ILE A 56 -8.45 5.33 -9.57
CA ILE A 56 -7.06 5.25 -10.03
C ILE A 56 -6.71 3.78 -10.15
N ASP A 57 -6.70 3.27 -11.38
CA ASP A 57 -5.98 2.04 -11.69
C ASP A 57 -4.51 2.36 -11.90
N GLY A 58 -3.66 2.01 -10.93
CA GLY A 58 -2.24 2.30 -10.98
C GLY A 58 -1.49 1.69 -12.17
N ARG A 59 -2.09 0.78 -12.94
CA ARG A 59 -1.47 0.32 -14.19
C ARG A 59 -1.71 1.26 -15.36
N ASN A 60 -2.85 1.94 -15.41
CA ASN A 60 -3.31 2.63 -16.62
C ASN A 60 -4.08 3.92 -16.31
N HIS A 61 -3.61 4.71 -15.35
CA HIS A 61 -4.32 5.94 -14.99
C HIS A 61 -4.09 7.03 -16.03
N VAL A 62 -5.15 7.47 -16.72
CA VAL A 62 -5.08 8.59 -17.66
C VAL A 62 -5.16 9.90 -16.89
N ILE A 63 -4.13 10.74 -16.99
CA ILE A 63 -4.09 12.04 -16.32
C ILE A 63 -5.23 12.92 -16.85
N PRO A 64 -6.19 13.35 -16.00
CA PRO A 64 -7.41 13.99 -16.47
C PRO A 64 -7.21 15.47 -16.87
N ASP A 65 -6.24 16.15 -16.25
CA ASP A 65 -6.04 17.58 -16.43
C ASP A 65 -4.58 18.03 -16.20
N GLY A 66 -4.30 19.29 -16.51
CA GLY A 66 -3.00 19.94 -16.35
C GLY A 66 -2.06 19.71 -17.54
N PRO A 67 -0.77 20.09 -17.39
CA PRO A 67 0.20 20.00 -18.48
C PRO A 67 0.33 18.59 -19.05
N ASN A 68 0.16 17.53 -18.26
CA ASN A 68 0.32 16.16 -18.74
C ASN A 68 -1.00 15.45 -19.08
N LYS A 69 -2.08 16.20 -19.31
CA LYS A 69 -3.40 15.66 -19.66
C LYS A 69 -3.33 14.66 -20.81
N GLY A 70 -4.07 13.55 -20.67
CA GLY A 70 -4.18 12.49 -21.67
C GLY A 70 -3.03 11.48 -21.68
N LYS A 71 -1.97 11.70 -20.88
CA LYS A 71 -0.90 10.72 -20.73
C LYS A 71 -1.27 9.63 -19.73
N VAL A 72 -0.67 8.46 -19.92
CA VAL A 72 -0.81 7.33 -19.00
C VAL A 72 0.23 7.48 -17.89
N ALA A 73 -0.27 7.60 -16.66
CA ALA A 73 0.49 7.49 -15.43
C ALA A 73 0.33 6.10 -14.82
N HIS A 74 1.38 5.69 -14.12
CA HIS A 74 1.42 4.49 -13.31
C HIS A 74 1.50 4.88 -11.84
N VAL A 75 0.86 4.10 -10.97
CA VAL A 75 0.94 4.24 -9.52
C VAL A 75 1.34 2.91 -8.92
N LYS A 76 2.52 2.93 -8.29
CA LYS A 76 3.09 1.80 -7.55
C LYS A 76 3.18 2.12 -6.08
N TYR A 77 3.36 1.08 -5.28
CA TYR A 77 3.63 1.20 -3.86
C TYR A 77 4.92 0.49 -3.47
N THR A 78 5.52 0.96 -2.38
CA THR A 78 6.61 0.27 -1.67
C THR A 78 6.20 0.07 -0.23
N THR A 79 6.65 -1.02 0.39
CA THR A 79 6.32 -1.38 1.78
C THR A 79 7.55 -1.89 2.51
N ASP A 80 7.69 -1.49 3.77
CA ASP A 80 8.73 -1.99 4.67
C ASP A 80 8.09 -2.80 5.81
N PHE A 81 8.20 -4.13 5.70
CA PHE A 81 7.71 -5.09 6.69
C PHE A 81 8.72 -5.42 7.80
N SER A 82 9.84 -4.69 7.89
CA SER A 82 10.85 -4.91 8.96
C SER A 82 10.31 -4.59 10.36
N LYS A 83 9.20 -3.87 10.45
CA LYS A 83 8.52 -3.47 11.69
C LYS A 83 7.06 -3.91 11.69
N LYS A 84 6.48 -4.01 12.89
CA LYS A 84 5.06 -4.34 13.08
C LYS A 84 4.12 -3.32 12.44
N VAL A 85 4.47 -2.03 12.53
CA VAL A 85 3.82 -0.95 11.78
C VAL A 85 4.57 -0.81 10.48
N VAL A 86 3.91 -1.16 9.39
CA VAL A 86 4.48 -1.22 8.04
C VAL A 86 4.48 0.18 7.47
N LYS A 87 5.64 0.69 7.07
CA LYS A 87 5.70 1.94 6.32
C LYS A 87 5.38 1.64 4.86
N PHE A 88 4.56 2.46 4.22
CA PHE A 88 4.37 2.38 2.78
C PHE A 88 4.50 3.74 2.12
N ASN A 89 4.83 3.73 0.83
CA ASN A 89 4.82 4.94 0.00
C ASN A 89 4.10 4.67 -1.31
N LEU A 90 3.36 5.65 -1.82
CA LEU A 90 2.82 5.67 -3.18
C LEU A 90 3.73 6.50 -4.09
N ILE A 91 4.03 5.93 -5.24
CA ILE A 91 4.96 6.46 -6.23
C ILE A 91 4.20 6.56 -7.55
N ALA A 92 4.13 7.75 -8.11
CA ALA A 92 3.53 7.99 -9.41
C ALA A 92 4.65 8.14 -10.45
N SER A 93 4.45 7.57 -11.63
CA SER A 93 5.36 7.75 -12.76
C SER A 93 4.63 7.97 -14.08
N TYR A 94 5.18 8.81 -14.94
CA TYR A 94 4.66 9.12 -16.26
C TYR A 94 5.79 9.63 -17.17
N ASN A 95 5.58 9.61 -18.48
CA ASN A 95 6.53 10.21 -19.43
C ASN A 95 6.17 11.68 -19.68
N ASP A 96 7.14 12.59 -19.57
CA ASP A 96 6.95 14.01 -19.89
C ASP A 96 6.78 14.23 -21.42
N PHE A 97 6.74 15.48 -21.88
CA PHE A 97 6.55 15.77 -23.30
C PHE A 97 7.75 15.42 -24.19
N ASN A 98 8.91 15.22 -23.58
CA ASN A 98 10.14 14.82 -24.23
C ASN A 98 10.38 13.31 -24.12
N ASN A 99 9.36 12.53 -23.72
CA ASN A 99 9.44 11.10 -23.42
C ASN A 99 10.45 10.76 -22.29
N LYS A 100 10.75 11.72 -21.41
CA LYS A 100 11.56 11.47 -20.22
C LYS A 100 10.66 10.91 -19.12
N LEU A 101 11.09 9.81 -18.50
CA LEU A 101 10.41 9.25 -17.35
C LEU A 101 10.54 10.20 -16.15
N GLU A 102 9.40 10.63 -15.65
CA GLU A 102 9.26 11.33 -14.38
C GLU A 102 8.66 10.37 -13.36
N GLU A 103 9.29 10.25 -12.19
CA GLU A 103 8.84 9.39 -11.10
C GLU A 103 8.98 10.15 -9.78
N SER A 104 7.92 10.15 -8.97
CA SER A 104 7.93 10.84 -7.69
C SER A 104 7.07 10.13 -6.66
N LYS A 105 7.61 10.06 -5.43
CA LYS A 105 6.84 9.70 -4.25
C LYS A 105 5.91 10.86 -3.90
N PHE A 106 4.60 10.63 -3.93
CA PHE A 106 3.61 11.68 -3.66
C PHE A 106 2.84 11.48 -2.34
N LEU A 107 2.83 10.27 -1.78
CA LEU A 107 2.18 10.00 -0.50
C LEU A 107 2.97 8.98 0.30
N SER A 108 3.12 9.22 1.60
CA SER A 108 3.68 8.26 2.55
C SER A 108 2.60 7.90 3.56
N GLY A 109 2.73 6.75 4.20
CA GLY A 109 1.77 6.35 5.22
C GLY A 109 2.23 5.14 6.01
N LEU A 110 1.36 4.69 6.91
CA LEU A 110 1.57 3.55 7.78
C LEU A 110 0.40 2.56 7.65
N ILE A 111 0.71 1.28 7.74
CA ILE A 111 -0.25 0.19 7.82
C ILE A 111 -0.02 -0.56 9.13
N LYS A 112 -1.07 -0.77 9.90
CA LYS A 112 -1.04 -1.56 11.14
C LYS A 112 -2.12 -2.62 11.09
N PHE A 113 -1.71 -3.87 10.89
CA PHE A 113 -2.62 -5.02 10.93
C PHE A 113 -3.21 -5.17 12.33
N VAL A 114 -4.55 -5.12 12.42
CA VAL A 114 -5.30 -5.46 13.63
C VAL A 114 -5.45 -6.97 13.68
N ASN A 115 -5.81 -7.57 12.54
CA ASN A 115 -5.86 -9.01 12.31
C ASN A 115 -5.65 -9.31 10.80
N GLU A 116 -5.88 -10.55 10.37
CA GLU A 116 -5.73 -10.98 8.97
C GLU A 116 -6.71 -10.33 7.98
N ASN A 117 -7.84 -9.83 8.46
CA ASN A 117 -8.93 -9.28 7.66
C ASN A 117 -9.17 -7.79 7.92
N GLU A 118 -8.33 -7.15 8.74
CA GLU A 118 -8.50 -5.77 9.16
C GLU A 118 -7.15 -5.08 9.41
N PHE A 119 -6.98 -3.88 8.86
CA PHE A 119 -5.86 -3.03 9.22
C PHE A 119 -6.24 -1.55 9.28
N LEU A 120 -5.45 -0.81 10.06
CA LEU A 120 -5.47 0.66 10.07
C LEU A 120 -4.52 1.20 9.01
N LEU A 121 -5.01 2.11 8.19
CA LEU A 121 -4.24 2.86 7.20
C LEU A 121 -4.12 4.30 7.67
N PHE A 122 -2.91 4.80 7.86
CA PHE A 122 -2.65 6.22 8.11
C PHE A 122 -2.02 6.87 6.88
N LEU A 123 -2.55 8.01 6.46
CA LEU A 123 -2.01 8.81 5.35
C LEU A 123 -1.29 10.06 5.89
N ASP A 124 0.00 10.20 5.56
CA ASP A 124 0.84 11.32 6.01
C ASP A 124 0.84 12.46 4.99
N PHE A 125 -0.24 13.26 5.00
CA PHE A 125 -0.34 14.44 4.13
C PHE A 125 0.59 15.59 4.53
N GLU A 126 1.06 15.60 5.78
CA GLU A 126 1.92 16.66 6.33
C GLU A 126 3.41 16.30 6.32
N ASN A 127 3.78 15.12 5.80
CA ASN A 127 5.15 14.60 5.77
C ASN A 127 5.83 14.57 7.15
N LYS A 128 5.05 14.35 8.22
CA LYS A 128 5.56 14.29 9.61
C LYS A 128 6.39 13.04 9.90
N ASN A 129 6.33 12.03 9.03
CA ASN A 129 7.01 10.74 9.16
C ASN A 129 6.81 10.06 10.54
N PRO A 130 5.55 9.87 10.99
CA PRO A 130 5.31 9.20 12.26
C PRO A 130 5.79 7.74 12.22
N THR A 131 6.07 7.18 13.41
CA THR A 131 6.52 5.79 13.57
C THR A 131 5.41 4.84 14.05
N ASP A 132 4.26 5.37 14.48
CA ASP A 132 3.07 4.61 14.89
C ASP A 132 1.81 5.39 14.47
N ILE A 133 0.67 4.71 14.55
CA ILE A 133 -0.65 5.24 14.20
C ILE A 133 -1.39 5.62 15.48
N ASP A 134 -1.81 6.88 15.58
CA ASP A 134 -2.82 7.33 16.54
C ASP A 134 -4.22 7.05 15.95
N PRO A 135 -4.99 6.10 16.49
CA PRO A 135 -6.31 5.75 15.95
C PRO A 135 -7.34 6.88 16.00
N ALA A 136 -7.11 7.92 16.81
CA ALA A 136 -7.99 9.09 16.88
C ALA A 136 -7.67 10.15 15.80
N SER A 137 -6.59 9.97 15.03
CA SER A 137 -6.22 10.89 13.97
C SER A 137 -7.25 10.87 12.83
N PRO A 138 -7.65 12.03 12.29
CA PRO A 138 -8.57 12.11 11.15
C PRO A 138 -7.99 11.55 9.85
N ASN A 139 -6.68 11.26 9.81
CA ASN A 139 -6.02 10.68 8.64
C ASN A 139 -5.93 9.15 8.71
N VAL A 140 -6.63 8.53 9.68
CA VAL A 140 -6.67 7.08 9.86
C VAL A 140 -7.96 6.52 9.30
N LEU A 141 -7.81 5.49 8.47
CA LEU A 141 -8.91 4.70 7.93
C LEU A 141 -8.81 3.28 8.47
N THR A 142 -9.92 2.73 8.94
CA THR A 142 -10.04 1.29 9.20
C THR A 142 -10.49 0.60 7.93
N LEU A 143 -9.68 -0.32 7.41
CA LEU A 143 -9.98 -1.07 6.19
C LEU A 143 -10.17 -2.56 6.50
N TYR A 144 -11.15 -3.16 5.83
CA TYR A 144 -11.49 -4.57 5.92
C TYR A 144 -11.22 -5.30 4.60
N LYS A 145 -10.70 -6.51 4.68
CA LYS A 145 -10.41 -7.32 3.49
C LYS A 145 -11.71 -7.71 2.79
N ASP A 146 -11.81 -7.44 1.50
CA ASP A 146 -12.90 -7.95 0.68
C ASP A 146 -12.70 -9.45 0.45
N LYS A 147 -13.71 -10.24 0.83
CA LYS A 147 -13.69 -11.71 0.71
C LYS A 147 -14.38 -12.22 -0.55
N ASN A 148 -14.94 -11.32 -1.35
CA ASN A 148 -15.71 -11.67 -2.55
C ASN A 148 -14.86 -11.70 -3.84
N LEU A 149 -13.54 -11.55 -3.71
CA LEU A 149 -12.56 -11.51 -4.81
C LEU A 149 -11.46 -12.56 -4.61
#